data_AF-A0AAN8WKN1-F1
#
_entry.id   AF-A0AAN8WKN1-F1
#
_cell.length_a   1.000
_cell.length_b   1.000
_cell.length_c   1.000
_cell.angle_alpha   90.00
_cell.angle_beta   90.00
_cell.angle_gamma   90.00
#
_symmetry.space_group_name_H-M   'P 1'
#
loop_
_entity.id
_entity.type
_entity.pdbx_description
1 polymer ?
#
loop_
_entity_poly.entity_id
_entity_poly.type
_entity_poly.pdbx_seq_one_letter_code
_entity_poly.pdbx_strand_id
1 'polypeptide(L)'
;MTKLVFVALLGLALGTGTVFSSDDGHEVDTSGNDVQMLFVGYPLKLTCNFTSAEGTAVTLDWYKGVDKLQESDRVKIFQTNSTLVILNPNEDDVGNYSCSTEPGVSGDQILDKKIHVIYLDLKKMDKSRNVDEKESIVLECPCKGIPHPTIHWLKDGKPIGDQNESRIALGTNEMGMFNGTLTINNSQWGDRGNYSCVVTTLLQSYEKWTFLRVKDMYAALWPFIGIVIEVVVLGIVIIIFEKRRAKAEFDESDTDQGNDQ
;
A
#
# COMPACT_ATOMS: atom_id res chain seq x y z
N MET A 1 -1.85 -54.12 -3.92
CA MET A 1 -2.27 -52.76 -4.28
C MET A 1 -3.63 -52.52 -3.68
N THR A 2 -3.72 -51.50 -2.83
CA THR A 2 -4.51 -51.53 -1.60
C THR A 2 -5.77 -50.68 -1.74
N LYS A 3 -6.93 -51.32 -1.49
CA LYS A 3 -8.22 -50.81 -0.99
C LYS A 3 -8.86 -49.58 -1.67
N LEU A 4 -9.90 -49.86 -2.47
CA LEU A 4 -11.06 -49.00 -2.70
C LEU A 4 -11.68 -48.59 -1.35
N VAL A 5 -11.89 -47.29 -1.17
CA VAL A 5 -12.53 -46.70 0.02
C VAL A 5 -14.03 -46.47 -0.24
N PHE A 6 -14.75 -46.63 0.86
CA PHE A 6 -16.18 -46.80 1.07
C PHE A 6 -17.10 -45.66 0.59
N VAL A 7 -18.32 -46.10 0.29
CA VAL A 7 -19.60 -45.40 0.20
C VAL A 7 -19.85 -44.44 1.38
N ALA A 8 -20.38 -43.26 1.08
CA ALA A 8 -21.30 -42.54 1.97
C ALA A 8 -22.39 -41.85 1.13
N LEU A 9 -23.62 -42.34 1.24
CA LEU A 9 -24.84 -41.75 0.70
C LEU A 9 -25.45 -40.77 1.71
N LEU A 10 -26.00 -39.69 1.16
CA LEU A 10 -27.19 -38.93 1.58
C LEU A 10 -27.21 -38.24 2.96
N GLY A 11 -27.22 -36.91 2.88
CA GLY A 11 -27.72 -36.00 3.91
C GLY A 11 -28.11 -34.67 3.28
N LEU A 12 -29.24 -34.61 2.58
CA LEU A 12 -29.91 -33.39 2.16
C LEU A 12 -30.40 -32.62 3.39
N ALA A 13 -29.95 -31.38 3.56
CA ALA A 13 -30.67 -30.38 4.35
C ALA A 13 -30.63 -29.05 3.59
N LEU A 14 -31.82 -28.69 3.08
CA LEU A 14 -32.14 -27.40 2.49
C LEU A 14 -32.05 -26.33 3.59
N GLY A 15 -31.30 -25.27 3.33
CA GLY A 15 -31.21 -24.10 4.19
C GLY A 15 -30.94 -22.87 3.33
N THR A 16 -32.02 -22.19 2.96
CA THR A 16 -32.05 -20.94 2.21
C THR A 16 -31.29 -19.84 2.97
N GLY A 17 -30.13 -19.44 2.47
CA GLY A 17 -29.40 -18.25 2.88
C GLY A 17 -29.12 -17.41 1.66
N THR A 18 -29.89 -16.35 1.49
CA THR A 18 -29.83 -15.39 0.39
C THR A 18 -28.42 -14.80 0.26
N VAL A 19 -27.74 -15.09 -0.85
CA VAL A 19 -26.57 -14.32 -1.30
C VAL A 19 -27.09 -12.96 -1.73
N PHE A 20 -26.80 -11.92 -0.95
CA PHE A 20 -26.98 -10.55 -1.41
C PHE A 20 -25.90 -10.27 -2.47
N SER A 21 -26.27 -10.45 -3.75
CA SER A 21 -25.63 -9.72 -4.84
C SER A 21 -25.89 -8.23 -4.59
N SER A 22 -24.83 -7.49 -4.26
CA SER A 22 -24.82 -6.06 -4.58
C SER A 22 -24.22 -5.95 -5.98
N ASP A 23 -25.09 -6.12 -6.97
CA ASP A 23 -24.89 -5.60 -8.31
C ASP A 23 -25.00 -4.07 -8.21
N ASP A 24 -23.84 -3.41 -8.23
CA ASP A 24 -23.64 -2.14 -8.93
C ASP A 24 -22.20 -2.14 -9.45
N GLY A 25 -21.86 -3.22 -10.15
CA GLY A 25 -20.74 -3.24 -11.07
C GLY A 25 -21.21 -2.58 -12.36
N HIS A 26 -20.91 -1.29 -12.53
CA HIS A 26 -20.79 -0.75 -13.88
C HIS A 26 -19.63 -1.50 -14.53
N GLU A 27 -19.95 -2.61 -15.20
CA GLU A 27 -19.07 -3.31 -16.11
C GLU A 27 -18.84 -2.36 -17.29
N VAL A 28 -17.77 -1.57 -17.22
CA VAL A 28 -17.30 -0.78 -18.35
C VAL A 28 -16.82 -1.80 -19.37
N ASP A 29 -17.61 -1.96 -20.43
CA ASP A 29 -17.28 -2.75 -21.61
C ASP A 29 -15.94 -2.26 -22.21
N THR A 30 -14.84 -2.94 -21.86
CA THR A 30 -13.50 -2.73 -22.44
C THR A 30 -13.22 -3.68 -23.59
N SER A 31 -14.22 -3.97 -24.43
CA SER A 31 -14.03 -4.88 -25.57
C SER A 31 -13.37 -4.25 -26.81
N GLY A 32 -12.80 -3.03 -26.74
CA GLY A 32 -12.12 -2.44 -27.89
C GLY A 32 -11.19 -1.23 -27.66
N ASN A 33 -10.99 -0.77 -26.42
CA ASN A 33 -10.16 0.40 -26.13
C ASN A 33 -8.91 -0.01 -25.34
N ASP A 34 -7.73 0.25 -25.90
CA ASP A 34 -6.44 -0.01 -25.26
C ASP A 34 -6.20 1.08 -24.21
N VAL A 35 -6.11 0.73 -22.93
CA VAL A 35 -5.92 1.74 -21.87
C VAL A 35 -4.44 1.76 -21.48
N GLN A 36 -3.80 2.92 -21.56
CA GLN A 36 -2.39 3.09 -21.29
C GLN A 36 -2.16 4.02 -20.09
N MET A 37 -1.30 3.62 -19.17
CA MET A 37 -0.92 4.47 -18.04
C MET A 37 0.29 5.34 -18.38
N LEU A 38 0.20 6.61 -17.98
CA LEU A 38 1.26 7.61 -17.99
C LEU A 38 1.88 7.67 -16.59
N PHE A 39 3.19 7.38 -16.52
CA PHE A 39 3.97 7.49 -15.30
C PHE A 39 4.85 8.76 -15.33
N VAL A 40 4.83 9.52 -14.23
CA VAL A 40 5.66 10.73 -14.09
C VAL A 40 7.15 10.36 -14.21
N GLY A 41 7.86 11.10 -15.07
CA GLY A 41 9.30 10.91 -15.30
C GLY A 41 9.66 9.80 -16.29
N TYR A 42 8.66 9.11 -16.87
CA TYR A 42 8.87 8.11 -17.91
C TYR A 42 8.22 8.56 -19.22
N PRO A 43 8.83 8.30 -20.39
CA PRO A 43 8.21 8.62 -21.67
C PRO A 43 6.97 7.76 -21.91
N LEU A 44 5.90 8.37 -22.41
CA LEU A 44 4.68 7.66 -22.80
C LEU A 44 4.88 7.09 -24.22
N LYS A 45 4.71 5.78 -24.38
CA LYS A 45 4.84 5.07 -25.65
C LYS A 45 3.51 4.44 -26.04
N LEU A 46 2.92 4.87 -27.15
CA LEU A 46 1.70 4.30 -27.71
C LEU A 46 2.04 3.52 -28.98
N THR A 47 1.48 2.32 -29.14
CA THR A 47 1.74 1.47 -30.31
C THR A 47 0.44 1.08 -31.01
N CYS A 48 0.44 1.23 -32.33
CA CYS A 48 -0.65 0.82 -33.20
C CYS A 48 -0.22 -0.45 -33.94
N ASN A 49 -0.86 -1.58 -33.66
CA ASN A 49 -0.56 -2.82 -34.38
C ASN A 49 -1.37 -2.84 -35.68
N PHE A 50 -0.70 -2.60 -36.80
CA PHE A 50 -1.31 -2.63 -38.13
C PHE A 50 -0.53 -3.57 -39.05
N THR A 51 -1.26 -4.40 -39.79
CA THR A 51 -0.70 -5.32 -40.79
C THR A 51 -1.22 -4.90 -42.16
N SER A 52 -0.37 -4.32 -43.00
CA SER A 52 -0.72 -3.96 -44.37
C SER A 52 -1.05 -5.21 -45.19
N ALA A 53 -2.18 -5.23 -45.89
CA ALA A 53 -2.61 -6.37 -46.71
C ALA A 53 -1.61 -6.73 -47.84
N GLU A 54 -0.79 -5.76 -48.30
CA GLU A 54 0.15 -5.93 -49.41
C GLU A 54 1.64 -5.76 -49.04
N GLY A 55 1.97 -5.70 -47.74
CA GLY A 55 3.35 -5.47 -47.29
C GLY A 55 3.92 -4.07 -47.62
N THR A 56 3.07 -3.14 -48.04
CA THR A 56 3.42 -1.75 -48.37
C THR A 56 3.70 -0.95 -47.10
N ALA A 57 4.71 -0.08 -47.13
CA ALA A 57 4.95 0.87 -46.05
C ALA A 57 3.78 1.84 -45.97
N VAL A 58 3.06 1.83 -44.84
CA VAL A 58 1.91 2.71 -44.59
C VAL A 58 2.34 3.83 -43.65
N THR A 59 1.95 5.05 -43.99
CA THR A 59 2.12 6.20 -43.10
C THR A 59 0.92 6.27 -42.16
N LEU A 60 1.22 6.31 -40.86
CA LEU A 60 0.26 6.39 -39.78
C LEU A 60 0.24 7.81 -39.22
N ASP A 61 -0.96 8.39 -39.19
CA ASP A 61 -1.22 9.65 -38.54
C ASP A 61 -1.74 9.42 -37.12
N TRP A 62 -1.26 10.23 -36.18
CA TRP A 62 -1.68 10.18 -34.79
C TRP A 62 -2.55 11.37 -34.44
N TYR A 63 -3.57 11.13 -33.62
CA TYR A 63 -4.51 12.14 -33.15
C TYR A 63 -4.64 12.08 -31.63
N LYS A 64 -4.86 13.23 -31.02
CA LYS A 64 -5.31 13.35 -29.63
C LYS A 64 -6.68 14.01 -29.64
N GLY A 65 -7.72 13.25 -29.31
CA GLY A 65 -9.10 13.65 -29.56
C GLY A 65 -9.33 13.84 -31.06
N VAL A 66 -9.49 15.09 -31.50
CA VAL A 66 -9.69 15.46 -32.90
C VAL A 66 -8.44 16.07 -33.55
N ASP A 67 -7.44 16.43 -32.74
CA ASP A 67 -6.29 17.19 -33.19
C ASP A 67 -5.19 16.26 -33.71
N LYS A 68 -4.76 16.47 -34.95
CA LYS A 68 -3.63 15.75 -35.55
C LYS A 68 -2.33 16.16 -34.86
N LEU A 69 -1.63 15.17 -34.30
CA LEU A 69 -0.34 15.37 -33.65
C LEU A 69 0.76 15.53 -34.70
N GLN A 70 1.65 16.48 -34.45
CA GLN A 70 2.84 16.73 -35.26
C GLN A 70 4.11 16.45 -34.46
N GLU A 71 5.17 16.05 -35.16
CA GLU A 71 6.48 15.87 -34.56
C GLU A 71 7.00 17.19 -33.98
N SER A 72 7.59 17.10 -32.80
CA SER A 72 8.20 18.23 -32.08
C SER A 72 9.37 17.74 -31.24
N ASP A 73 9.99 18.61 -30.46
CA ASP A 73 11.02 18.20 -29.50
C ASP A 73 10.47 17.22 -28.45
N ARG A 74 9.20 17.39 -28.07
CA ARG A 74 8.51 16.57 -27.06
C ARG A 74 7.83 15.35 -27.65
N VAL A 75 7.27 15.44 -28.85
CA VAL A 75 6.48 14.39 -29.50
C VAL A 75 7.27 13.79 -30.65
N LYS A 76 7.58 12.49 -30.58
CA LYS A 76 8.31 11.75 -31.62
C LYS A 76 7.42 10.69 -32.23
N ILE A 77 7.33 10.64 -33.55
CA ILE A 77 6.53 9.67 -34.29
C ILE A 77 7.47 8.75 -35.05
N PHE A 78 7.29 7.44 -34.88
CA PHE A 78 8.10 6.43 -35.53
C PHE A 78 7.21 5.59 -36.44
N GLN A 79 7.31 5.85 -37.75
CA GLN A 79 6.50 5.17 -38.77
C GLN A 79 6.87 3.68 -38.89
N THR A 80 8.15 3.34 -38.73
CA THR A 80 8.68 1.97 -38.91
C THR A 80 8.10 0.94 -37.96
N ASN A 81 7.75 1.35 -36.74
CA ASN A 81 7.17 0.50 -35.71
C ASN A 81 5.81 1.02 -35.23
N SER A 82 5.17 1.89 -36.01
CA SER A 82 3.85 2.46 -35.72
C SER A 82 3.71 2.94 -34.27
N THR A 83 4.71 3.70 -33.80
CA THR A 83 4.85 4.12 -32.40
C THR A 83 4.84 5.64 -32.27
N LEU A 84 4.06 6.15 -31.33
CA LEU A 84 4.11 7.53 -30.83
C LEU A 84 4.83 7.56 -29.47
N VAL A 85 5.78 8.47 -29.31
CA VAL A 85 6.49 8.71 -28.05
C VAL A 85 6.32 10.16 -27.60
N ILE A 86 5.80 10.36 -26.39
CA ILE A 86 5.71 11.68 -25.74
C ILE A 86 6.73 11.72 -24.60
N LEU A 87 7.69 12.64 -24.71
CA LEU A 87 8.73 12.86 -23.71
C LEU A 87 8.21 13.77 -22.59
N ASN A 88 8.66 13.50 -21.36
CA ASN A 88 8.26 14.23 -20.15
C ASN A 88 6.74 14.48 -20.09
N PRO A 89 5.93 13.41 -20.17
CA PRO A 89 4.49 13.56 -20.25
C PRO A 89 3.93 14.11 -18.93
N ASN A 90 2.84 14.87 -19.04
CA ASN A 90 2.19 15.55 -17.92
C ASN A 90 0.69 15.25 -17.86
N GLU A 91 -0.03 15.88 -16.94
CA GLU A 91 -1.47 15.69 -16.76
C GLU A 91 -2.30 16.09 -17.99
N ASP A 92 -1.82 17.05 -18.77
CA ASP A 92 -2.52 17.49 -19.98
C ASP A 92 -2.48 16.42 -21.06
N ASP A 93 -1.51 15.50 -21.05
CA ASP A 93 -1.41 14.39 -22.01
C ASP A 93 -2.42 13.25 -21.73
N VAL A 94 -3.24 13.37 -20.70
CA VAL A 94 -4.37 12.47 -20.47
C VAL A 94 -5.42 12.67 -21.55
N GLY A 95 -6.00 11.57 -22.03
CA GLY A 95 -7.09 11.64 -22.99
C GLY A 95 -7.10 10.49 -23.99
N ASN A 96 -7.94 10.65 -25.00
CA ASN A 96 -8.11 9.66 -26.05
C ASN A 96 -7.14 9.93 -27.19
N TYR A 97 -6.36 8.93 -27.55
CA TYR A 97 -5.47 8.92 -28.70
C TYR A 97 -6.01 7.97 -29.75
N SER A 98 -5.81 8.31 -31.02
CA SER A 98 -6.08 7.40 -32.11
C SER A 98 -4.98 7.43 -33.16
N CYS A 99 -4.88 6.34 -33.89
CA CYS A 99 -3.98 6.20 -35.02
C CYS A 99 -4.82 5.85 -36.24
N SER A 100 -4.65 6.60 -37.34
CA SER A 100 -5.34 6.35 -38.61
C SER A 100 -4.41 6.37 -39.80
N THR A 101 -4.76 5.58 -40.81
CA THR A 101 -4.06 5.53 -42.09
C THR A 101 -4.84 6.30 -43.14
N GLU A 102 -4.18 6.70 -44.22
CA GLU A 102 -4.88 7.32 -45.35
C GLU A 102 -5.92 6.35 -45.96
N PRO A 103 -7.09 6.86 -46.42
CA PRO A 103 -8.11 6.03 -47.07
C PRO A 103 -7.55 5.28 -48.28
N GLY A 104 -7.83 3.97 -48.37
CA GLY A 104 -7.44 3.13 -49.50
C GLY A 104 -6.08 2.41 -49.36
N VAL A 105 -5.26 2.74 -48.35
CA VAL A 105 -3.96 2.07 -48.12
C VAL A 105 -4.11 0.79 -47.27
N SER A 106 -5.14 0.73 -46.42
CA SER A 106 -5.46 -0.41 -45.54
C SER A 106 -6.58 -1.32 -46.06
N GLY A 107 -7.01 -1.13 -47.31
CA GLY A 107 -8.31 -1.61 -47.83
C GLY A 107 -9.45 -0.63 -47.52
N ASP A 108 -10.70 -1.01 -47.79
CA ASP A 108 -11.91 -0.20 -47.53
C ASP A 108 -12.12 0.16 -46.03
N GLN A 109 -11.30 -0.39 -45.13
CA GLN A 109 -11.40 -0.15 -43.69
C GLN A 109 -10.29 0.81 -43.22
N ILE A 110 -10.71 1.99 -42.76
CA ILE A 110 -9.86 2.93 -42.02
C ILE A 110 -9.57 2.30 -40.65
N LEU A 111 -8.29 2.15 -40.30
CA LEU A 111 -7.91 1.76 -38.95
C LEU A 111 -8.15 2.95 -38.02
N ASP A 112 -9.01 2.80 -37.02
CA ASP A 112 -9.20 3.78 -35.94
C ASP A 112 -9.08 3.05 -34.59
N LYS A 113 -7.83 2.79 -34.17
CA LYS A 113 -7.59 2.19 -32.84
C LYS A 113 -7.59 3.30 -31.81
N LYS A 114 -8.49 3.20 -30.83
CA LYS A 114 -8.61 4.13 -29.72
C LYS A 114 -7.80 3.67 -28.53
N ILE A 115 -6.97 4.57 -28.02
CA ILE A 115 -6.12 4.36 -26.85
C ILE A 115 -6.49 5.40 -25.80
N HIS A 116 -6.94 4.96 -24.63
CA HIS A 116 -7.26 5.86 -23.52
C HIS A 116 -6.05 6.00 -22.60
N VAL A 117 -5.45 7.18 -22.56
CA VAL A 117 -4.31 7.48 -21.69
C VAL A 117 -4.81 8.01 -20.36
N ILE A 118 -4.42 7.35 -19.27
CA ILE A 118 -4.71 7.74 -17.89
C ILE A 118 -3.42 8.13 -17.16
N TYR A 119 -3.54 8.95 -16.13
CA TYR A 119 -2.42 9.43 -15.32
C TYR A 119 -2.47 8.81 -13.92
N LEU A 120 -1.31 8.39 -13.41
CA LEU A 120 -1.14 8.02 -12.00
C LEU A 120 0.24 8.41 -11.49
N ASP A 121 0.27 9.21 -10.43
CA ASP A 121 1.45 9.55 -9.65
C ASP A 121 1.27 9.05 -8.21
N LEU A 122 1.99 7.98 -7.89
CA LEU A 122 2.09 7.43 -6.54
C LEU A 122 3.31 8.04 -5.86
N LYS A 123 3.08 8.95 -4.91
CA LYS A 123 4.19 9.48 -4.11
C LYS A 123 4.72 8.41 -3.16
N LYS A 124 5.93 8.66 -2.65
CA LYS A 124 6.57 7.75 -1.69
C LYS A 124 5.81 7.80 -0.37
N MET A 125 5.54 6.62 0.19
CA MET A 125 5.04 6.47 1.56
C MET A 125 6.19 6.02 2.46
N ASP A 126 6.22 6.52 3.69
CA ASP A 126 7.25 6.14 4.66
C ASP A 126 7.13 4.67 5.02
N LYS A 127 8.26 3.95 5.07
CA LYS A 127 8.26 2.52 5.42
C LYS A 127 7.83 2.25 6.86
N SER A 128 8.00 3.23 7.75
CA SER A 128 7.56 3.13 9.14
C SER A 128 7.21 4.48 9.73
N ARG A 129 6.20 4.48 10.60
CA ARG A 129 5.82 5.63 11.43
C ARG A 129 5.84 5.23 12.90
N ASN A 130 6.15 6.18 13.78
CA ASN A 130 6.12 5.97 15.22
C ASN A 130 5.08 6.92 15.82
N VAL A 131 4.32 6.43 16.78
CA VAL A 131 3.37 7.21 17.59
C VAL A 131 3.49 6.77 19.04
N ASP A 132 3.37 7.70 19.97
CA ASP A 132 3.28 7.37 21.39
C ASP A 132 1.84 6.98 21.75
N GLU A 133 1.66 6.08 22.71
CA GLU A 133 0.32 5.73 23.17
C GLU A 133 -0.49 6.97 23.59
N LYS A 134 -1.79 6.95 23.28
CA LYS A 134 -2.76 8.03 23.48
C LYS A 134 -2.60 9.25 22.57
N GLU A 135 -1.55 9.32 21.76
CA GLU A 135 -1.45 10.34 20.71
C GLU A 135 -2.25 9.95 19.46
N SER A 136 -2.54 10.94 18.63
CA SER A 136 -3.17 10.72 17.32
C SER A 136 -2.10 10.70 16.23
N ILE A 137 -2.28 9.85 15.21
CA ILE A 137 -1.42 9.81 14.03
C ILE A 137 -2.26 9.83 12.75
N VAL A 138 -1.74 10.52 11.73
CA VAL A 138 -2.30 10.52 10.38
C VAL A 138 -1.32 9.76 9.47
N LEU A 139 -1.81 8.70 8.85
CA LEU A 139 -1.12 8.00 7.78
C LEU A 139 -1.67 8.52 6.44
N GLU A 140 -0.78 9.01 5.59
CA GLU A 140 -1.13 9.59 4.31
C GLU A 140 -0.75 8.61 3.19
N CYS A 141 -1.65 8.45 2.21
CA CYS A 141 -1.36 7.79 0.94
C CYS A 141 -1.40 8.84 -0.17
N PRO A 142 -0.34 9.66 -0.32
CA PRO A 142 -0.30 10.71 -1.32
C PRO A 142 -0.27 10.11 -2.74
N CYS A 143 -1.41 10.17 -3.43
CA CYS A 143 -1.50 9.83 -4.83
C CYS A 143 -2.31 10.86 -5.61
N LYS A 144 -2.00 10.98 -6.90
CA LYS A 144 -2.77 11.79 -7.85
C LYS A 144 -3.05 10.92 -9.06
N GLY A 145 -4.30 10.90 -9.54
CA GLY A 145 -4.66 10.14 -10.72
C GLY A 145 -5.76 10.82 -11.52
N ILE A 146 -5.77 10.59 -12.83
CA ILE A 146 -6.80 11.07 -13.75
C ILE A 146 -7.17 9.91 -14.68
N PRO A 147 -8.43 9.40 -14.64
CA PRO A 147 -9.49 9.72 -13.69
C PRO A 147 -9.10 9.44 -12.23
N HIS A 148 -9.82 10.05 -11.29
CA HIS A 148 -9.44 9.94 -9.88
C HIS A 148 -9.48 8.48 -9.39
N PRO A 149 -8.42 8.00 -8.71
CA PRO A 149 -8.30 6.60 -8.32
C PRO A 149 -8.94 6.32 -6.95
N THR A 150 -9.49 5.12 -6.76
CA THR A 150 -10.11 4.71 -5.50
C THR A 150 -9.07 4.29 -4.46
N ILE A 151 -9.17 4.80 -3.23
CA ILE A 151 -8.22 4.48 -2.14
C ILE A 151 -8.94 3.72 -1.02
N HIS A 152 -8.36 2.61 -0.61
CA HIS A 152 -8.79 1.83 0.55
C HIS A 152 -7.61 1.49 1.46
N TRP A 153 -7.87 1.41 2.76
CA TRP A 153 -6.86 1.06 3.74
C TRP A 153 -7.08 -0.35 4.30
N LEU A 154 -5.97 -1.06 4.44
CA LEU A 154 -5.89 -2.36 5.06
C LEU A 154 -5.01 -2.27 6.31
N LYS A 155 -5.41 -2.96 7.38
CA LYS A 155 -4.56 -3.26 8.54
C LYS A 155 -4.31 -4.75 8.57
N ASP A 156 -3.04 -5.15 8.49
CA ASP A 156 -2.61 -6.55 8.49
C ASP A 156 -3.36 -7.40 7.45
N GLY A 157 -3.59 -6.81 6.26
CA GLY A 157 -4.30 -7.43 5.14
C GLY A 157 -5.82 -7.41 5.22
N LYS A 158 -6.42 -6.81 6.25
CA LYS A 158 -7.88 -6.73 6.42
C LYS A 158 -8.39 -5.30 6.22
N PRO A 159 -9.53 -5.08 5.54
CA PRO A 159 -10.14 -3.76 5.40
C PRO A 159 -10.43 -3.12 6.75
N ILE A 160 -10.04 -1.86 6.90
CA ILE A 160 -10.27 -1.10 8.15
C ILE A 160 -11.75 -0.70 8.31
N GLY A 161 -12.51 -0.64 7.21
CA GLY A 161 -13.93 -0.23 7.21
C GLY A 161 -14.92 -1.23 7.80
N ASP A 162 -14.52 -2.49 8.02
CA ASP A 162 -15.40 -3.52 8.60
C ASP A 162 -15.44 -3.47 10.14
N GLN A 163 -14.51 -2.73 10.74
CA GLN A 163 -14.38 -2.59 12.19
C GLN A 163 -14.94 -1.21 12.54
N ASN A 164 -16.13 -1.13 13.13
CA ASN A 164 -16.74 0.12 13.63
C ASN A 164 -15.88 0.76 14.74
N GLU A 165 -14.70 1.27 14.40
CA GLU A 165 -13.75 1.90 15.29
C GLU A 165 -13.91 3.42 15.19
N SER A 166 -14.67 4.01 16.10
CA SER A 166 -14.89 5.47 16.17
C SER A 166 -13.60 6.30 16.27
N ARG A 167 -12.47 5.68 16.66
CA ARG A 167 -11.15 6.29 16.72
C ARG A 167 -10.46 6.37 15.36
N ILE A 168 -10.78 5.47 14.43
CA ILE A 168 -10.12 5.39 13.14
C ILE A 168 -11.01 6.07 12.10
N ALA A 169 -10.53 7.18 11.56
CA ALA A 169 -11.26 7.99 10.60
C ALA A 169 -10.54 8.00 9.25
N LEU A 170 -11.28 7.71 8.18
CA LEU A 170 -10.82 7.90 6.82
C LEU A 170 -11.10 9.35 6.43
N GLY A 171 -10.05 10.13 6.22
CA GLY A 171 -10.16 11.51 5.77
C GLY A 171 -10.22 11.61 4.25
N THR A 172 -10.92 12.64 3.78
CA THR A 172 -11.04 12.97 2.36
C THR A 172 -10.10 14.12 2.03
N ASN A 173 -9.27 13.96 0.99
CA ASN A 173 -8.49 15.07 0.46
C ASN A 173 -9.34 15.92 -0.50
N GLU A 174 -9.11 17.23 -0.50
CA GLU A 174 -9.81 18.20 -1.34
C GLU A 174 -9.46 17.99 -2.82
N MET A 175 -10.33 17.26 -3.52
CA MET A 175 -10.67 17.33 -4.96
C MET A 175 -11.66 16.20 -5.30
N GLY A 176 -12.62 15.94 -4.40
CA GLY A 176 -13.70 14.99 -4.64
C GLY A 176 -13.31 13.51 -4.51
N MET A 177 -13.46 13.00 -3.29
CA MET A 177 -13.93 11.64 -2.98
C MET A 177 -12.91 10.49 -2.87
N PHE A 178 -11.84 10.59 -2.07
CA PHE A 178 -11.07 9.39 -1.66
C PHE A 178 -10.53 9.44 -0.24
N ASN A 179 -10.44 8.26 0.39
CA ASN A 179 -9.89 8.01 1.73
C ASN A 179 -8.35 8.10 1.76
N GLY A 180 -7.80 9.22 1.26
CA GLY A 180 -6.35 9.42 1.09
C GLY A 180 -5.58 9.51 2.40
N THR A 181 -6.26 9.71 3.51
CA THR A 181 -5.67 9.78 4.85
C THR A 181 -6.38 8.83 5.80
N LEU A 182 -5.62 8.10 6.60
CA LEU A 182 -6.11 7.30 7.71
C LEU A 182 -5.67 7.96 9.02
N THR A 183 -6.63 8.48 9.78
CA THR A 183 -6.39 9.08 11.09
C THR A 183 -6.71 8.05 12.17
N ILE A 184 -5.75 7.79 13.06
CA ILE A 184 -5.93 6.94 14.23
C ILE A 184 -5.86 7.85 15.45
N ASN A 185 -6.98 8.03 16.15
CA ASN A 185 -7.04 8.81 17.36
C ASN A 185 -6.81 7.94 18.60
N ASN A 186 -6.14 8.51 19.62
CA ASN A 186 -5.88 7.84 20.89
C ASN A 186 -5.24 6.45 20.66
N SER A 187 -4.02 6.46 20.12
CA SER A 187 -3.30 5.27 19.67
C SER A 187 -3.09 4.27 20.81
N GLN A 188 -3.36 3.00 20.55
CA GLN A 188 -3.24 1.91 21.51
C GLN A 188 -2.18 0.91 21.09
N TRP A 189 -1.64 0.11 22.02
CA TRP A 189 -0.69 -0.95 21.69
C TRP A 189 -1.15 -1.89 20.57
N GLY A 190 -2.46 -2.20 20.53
CA GLY A 190 -3.09 -3.02 19.49
C GLY A 190 -3.21 -2.36 18.11
N ASP A 191 -2.97 -1.04 18.00
CA ASP A 191 -2.93 -0.34 16.71
C ASP A 191 -1.60 -0.60 15.98
N ARG A 192 -0.57 -1.14 16.66
CA ARG A 192 0.67 -1.60 16.01
C ARG A 192 0.37 -2.64 14.95
N GLY A 193 0.89 -2.43 13.74
CA GLY A 193 0.66 -3.34 12.63
C GLY A 193 1.16 -2.80 11.30
N ASN A 194 0.93 -3.57 10.25
CA ASN A 194 1.22 -3.17 8.88
C ASN A 194 -0.03 -2.53 8.26
N TYR A 195 0.07 -1.25 7.91
CA TYR A 195 -0.99 -0.51 7.25
C TYR A 195 -0.67 -0.39 5.77
N SER A 196 -1.58 -0.85 4.92
CA SER A 196 -1.44 -0.74 3.48
C SER A 196 -2.51 0.17 2.90
N CYS A 197 -2.13 1.09 2.02
CA CYS A 197 -3.06 1.77 1.14
C CYS A 197 -3.09 1.08 -0.22
N VAL A 198 -4.30 0.76 -0.67
CA VAL A 198 -4.58 0.17 -1.98
C VAL A 198 -5.22 1.24 -2.85
N VAL A 199 -4.53 1.60 -3.93
CA VAL A 199 -4.94 2.60 -4.91
C VAL A 199 -5.40 1.88 -6.17
N THR A 200 -6.70 1.87 -6.42
CA THR A 200 -7.33 1.21 -7.57
C THR A 200 -7.60 2.20 -8.69
N THR A 201 -7.09 1.88 -9.88
CA THR A 201 -7.33 2.62 -11.13
C THR A 201 -8.20 1.79 -12.09
N LEU A 202 -8.53 2.35 -13.26
CA LEU A 202 -9.24 1.63 -14.32
C LEU A 202 -8.47 0.41 -14.87
N LEU A 203 -7.16 0.37 -14.69
CA LEU A 203 -6.29 -0.69 -15.19
C LEU A 203 -5.95 -1.72 -14.12
N GLN A 204 -5.47 -1.23 -12.98
CA GLN A 204 -4.85 -2.05 -11.95
C GLN A 204 -4.94 -1.37 -10.57
N SER A 205 -4.82 -2.18 -9.53
CA SER A 205 -4.61 -1.74 -8.15
C SER A 205 -3.13 -1.77 -7.74
N TYR A 206 -2.69 -0.73 -7.05
CA TYR A 206 -1.35 -0.59 -6.49
C TYR A 206 -1.39 -0.58 -4.97
N GLU A 207 -0.51 -1.35 -4.33
CA GLU A 207 -0.40 -1.38 -2.88
C GLU A 207 0.90 -0.72 -2.40
N LYS A 208 0.79 0.15 -1.39
CA LYS A 208 1.91 0.65 -0.61
C LYS A 208 1.65 0.39 0.85
N TRP A 209 2.69 -0.01 1.59
CA TRP A 209 2.60 -0.35 3.00
C TRP A 209 3.50 0.53 3.87
N THR A 210 3.09 0.71 5.11
CA THR A 210 3.84 1.37 6.17
C THR A 210 3.64 0.62 7.48
N PHE A 211 4.72 0.47 8.25
CA PHE A 211 4.66 -0.17 9.54
C PHE A 211 4.43 0.86 10.65
N LEU A 212 3.31 0.75 11.37
CA LEU A 212 3.03 1.60 12.53
C LEU A 212 3.65 0.99 13.78
N ARG A 213 4.56 1.74 14.42
CA ARG A 213 5.10 1.43 15.74
C ARG A 213 4.40 2.29 16.78
N VAL A 214 3.77 1.64 17.74
CA VAL A 214 3.22 2.29 18.93
C VAL A 214 4.23 2.12 20.06
N LYS A 215 4.68 3.22 20.65
CA LYS A 215 5.59 3.24 21.78
C LYS A 215 4.79 3.23 23.08
N ASP A 216 5.10 2.28 23.94
CA ASP A 216 4.54 2.18 25.28
C ASP A 216 4.96 3.40 26.11
N MET A 217 3.99 4.07 26.73
CA MET A 217 4.18 5.28 27.52
C MET A 217 5.10 5.07 28.74
N TYR A 218 5.15 3.83 29.25
CA TYR A 218 5.95 3.42 30.39
C TYR A 218 7.24 2.69 30.00
N ALA A 219 7.50 2.49 28.70
CA ALA A 219 8.74 1.85 28.21
C ALA A 219 9.99 2.51 28.82
N ALA A 220 9.98 3.84 28.92
CA ALA A 220 11.07 4.62 29.47
C ALA A 220 11.24 4.45 30.99
N LEU A 221 10.23 3.95 31.72
CA LEU A 221 10.30 3.74 33.18
C LEU A 221 11.02 2.44 33.55
N TRP A 222 10.96 1.41 32.70
CA TRP A 222 11.56 0.10 32.99
C TRP A 222 13.06 0.15 33.30
N PRO A 223 13.90 0.91 32.57
CA PRO A 223 15.31 1.09 32.92
C PRO A 223 15.51 1.72 34.30
N PHE A 224 14.72 2.75 34.64
CA PHE A 224 14.83 3.42 35.95
C PHE A 224 14.40 2.50 37.09
N ILE A 225 13.32 1.72 36.90
CA ILE A 225 12.89 0.71 37.86
C ILE A 225 14.00 -0.33 38.05
N GLY A 226 14.67 -0.76 36.98
CA GLY A 226 15.82 -1.66 37.06
C GLY A 226 16.96 -1.10 37.91
N ILE A 227 17.35 0.16 37.67
CA ILE A 227 18.41 0.84 38.43
C ILE A 227 18.03 0.98 39.91
N VAL A 228 16.78 1.35 40.21
CA VAL A 228 16.31 1.49 41.60
C VAL A 228 16.35 0.14 42.31
N ILE A 229 15.90 -0.94 41.65
CA ILE A 229 15.96 -2.29 42.21
C ILE A 229 17.41 -2.70 42.47
N GLU A 230 18.33 -2.43 41.55
CA GLU A 230 19.75 -2.74 41.71
C GLU A 230 20.35 -2.03 42.93
N VAL A 231 20.09 -0.72 43.09
CA VAL A 231 20.55 0.07 44.24
C VAL A 231 19.96 -0.48 45.55
N VAL A 232 18.68 -0.84 45.57
CA VAL A 232 18.03 -1.42 46.75
C VAL A 232 18.66 -2.77 47.12
N VAL A 233 18.90 -3.64 46.13
CA VAL A 233 19.54 -4.95 46.35
C VAL A 233 20.96 -4.77 46.89
N LEU A 234 21.76 -3.88 46.31
CA LEU A 234 23.12 -3.58 46.80
C LEU A 234 23.09 -3.05 48.23
N GLY A 235 22.17 -2.13 48.55
CA GLY A 235 21.98 -1.63 49.90
C GLY A 235 21.64 -2.74 50.92
N ILE A 236 20.73 -3.65 50.56
CA ILE A 236 20.38 -4.79 51.41
C ILE A 236 21.57 -5.73 51.61
N VAL A 237 22.33 -6.03 50.54
CA VAL A 237 23.53 -6.89 50.62
C VAL A 237 24.58 -6.28 51.56
N ILE A 238 24.83 -4.97 51.45
CA ILE A 238 25.77 -4.25 52.32
C ILE A 238 25.32 -4.37 53.78
N ILE A 239 24.05 -4.10 54.09
CA ILE A 239 23.50 -4.19 55.45
C ILE A 239 23.63 -5.62 56.01
N ILE A 240 23.33 -6.65 55.21
CA ILE A 240 23.49 -8.05 55.63
C ILE A 240 24.96 -8.36 55.91
N PHE A 241 25.87 -7.89 55.07
CA PHE A 241 27.30 -8.13 55.23
C PHE A 241 27.85 -7.46 56.50
N GLU A 242 27.49 -6.19 56.74
CA GLU A 242 27.85 -5.48 57.97
C GLU A 242 27.30 -6.18 59.21
N LYS A 243 26.04 -6.63 59.18
CA LYS A 243 25.44 -7.36 60.30
C LYS A 243 26.13 -8.70 60.56
N ARG A 244 26.52 -9.42 59.51
CA ARG A 244 27.27 -10.68 59.63
C ARG A 244 28.68 -10.46 60.15
N ARG A 245 29.35 -9.40 59.69
CA ARG A 245 30.68 -9.01 60.17
C ARG A 245 30.64 -8.64 61.65
N ALA A 246 29.70 -7.80 62.06
CA ALA A 246 29.53 -7.43 63.48
C ALA A 246 29.27 -8.65 64.37
N LYS A 247 28.55 -9.66 63.87
CA LYS A 247 28.35 -10.93 64.59
C LYS A 247 29.65 -11.75 64.70
N ALA A 248 30.46 -11.81 63.65
CA ALA A 248 31.73 -12.56 63.67
C ALA A 248 32.75 -11.94 64.65
N GLU A 249 32.85 -10.61 64.69
CA GLU A 249 33.71 -9.89 65.65
C GLU A 249 33.24 -10.14 67.11
N PHE A 250 31.94 -10.26 67.34
CA PHE A 250 31.38 -10.63 68.65
C PHE A 250 31.72 -12.07 69.04
N ASP A 251 31.49 -13.03 68.14
CA ASP A 251 31.76 -14.46 68.40
C ASP A 251 33.26 -14.74 68.65
N GLU A 252 34.18 -14.00 68.01
CA GLU A 252 35.65 -14.15 68.21
C GLU A 252 36.10 -13.66 69.60
N SER A 253 35.47 -12.59 70.12
CA SER A 253 35.79 -12.04 71.45
C SER A 253 35.38 -12.93 72.64
N ASP A 254 34.36 -13.78 72.46
CA ASP A 254 33.93 -14.74 73.48
C ASP A 254 34.84 -15.98 73.55
N THR A 255 35.51 -16.36 72.45
CA THR A 255 36.44 -17.50 72.40
C THR A 255 37.79 -17.24 73.07
N ASP A 256 38.26 -16.00 73.09
CA ASP A 256 39.58 -15.64 73.68
C ASP A 256 39.56 -15.62 75.22
N GLN A 257 38.37 -15.59 75.85
CA GLN A 257 38.22 -15.68 77.31
C GLN A 257 38.21 -17.13 77.84
N GLY A 258 38.30 -18.14 76.98
CA GLY A 258 38.19 -19.56 77.35
C GLY A 258 39.51 -20.32 77.53
N ASN A 259 40.68 -19.69 77.31
CA ASN A 259 41.96 -20.42 77.22
C ASN A 259 42.97 -20.11 78.35
N ASP A 260 42.55 -19.43 79.41
CA ASP A 260 43.33 -19.22 80.64
C ASP A 260 42.86 -20.18 81.76
N GLN A 261 43.16 -21.47 81.66
CA GLN A 261 43.16 -22.38 82.82
C GLN A 261 43.98 -23.66 82.61
#